data_AF-A0A3C0S628-F1
#
_entry.id   AF-A0A3C0S628-F1
#
_cell.length_a   1.000
_cell.length_b   1.000
_cell.length_c   1.000
_cell.angle_alpha   90.00
_cell.angle_beta   90.00
_cell.angle_gamma   90.00
#
_symmetry.space_group_name_H-M   'P 1'
#
loop_
_entity.id
_entity.type
_entity.pdbx_description
1 polymer ?
#
loop_
_entity_poly.entity_id
_entity_poly.type
_entity_poly.pdbx_seq_one_letter_code
_entity_poly.pdbx_strand_id
1 'polypeptide(L)'
;MSLKIDEHWNVQGLDLEYEVNGVNKRIKGNKVKNDWEINGSIIIDFQGIDYIDISLTPFTNTLPINSLNLEVGESTDIKVLYFDILNDGIKPVHQNYSKTNMLTFQYKNVPKDFEADLEVDHLGLVVNYPGLFTKVAEI
;
A
#
# COMPACT_ATOMS: atom_id res chain seq x y z
N MET A 1 11.40 7.42 -1.94
CA MET A 1 10.87 6.09 -2.33
C MET A 1 10.75 6.01 -3.84
N SER A 2 11.05 4.85 -4.42
CA SER A 2 10.75 4.49 -5.82
C SER A 2 10.01 3.15 -5.86
N LEU A 3 9.02 3.04 -6.74
CA LEU A 3 8.29 1.80 -6.99
C LEU A 3 8.41 1.41 -8.46
N LYS A 4 8.56 0.11 -8.71
CA LYS A 4 8.37 -0.48 -10.03
C LYS A 4 7.06 -1.24 -9.98
N ILE A 5 6.11 -0.84 -10.81
CA ILE A 5 4.78 -1.45 -10.93
C ILE A 5 4.58 -1.97 -12.35
N ASP A 6 3.80 -3.04 -12.50
CA ASP A 6 3.35 -3.51 -13.82
C ASP A 6 2.05 -2.81 -14.27
N GLU A 7 1.54 -3.17 -15.44
CA GLU A 7 0.31 -2.60 -16.02
C GLU A 7 -0.97 -2.92 -15.22
N HIS A 8 -0.92 -3.93 -14.35
CA HIS A 8 -2.02 -4.34 -13.48
C HIS A 8 -1.88 -3.75 -12.06
N TRP A 9 -0.96 -2.78 -11.88
CA TRP A 9 -0.65 -2.13 -10.61
C TRP A 9 -0.02 -3.06 -9.55
N ASN A 10 0.48 -4.23 -9.94
CA ASN A 10 1.22 -5.09 -9.02
C ASN A 10 2.63 -4.55 -8.83
N VAL A 11 3.12 -4.57 -7.61
CA VAL A 11 4.46 -4.11 -7.25
C VAL A 11 5.48 -5.19 -7.63
N GLN A 12 6.43 -4.79 -8.47
CA GLN A 12 7.53 -5.61 -8.96
C GLN A 12 8.86 -5.28 -8.25
N GLY A 13 8.97 -4.08 -7.68
CA GLY A 13 10.13 -3.67 -6.90
C GLY A 13 9.91 -2.39 -6.11
N LEU A 14 10.72 -2.23 -5.07
CA LEU A 14 10.68 -1.12 -4.10
C LEU A 14 12.11 -0.69 -3.79
N ASP A 15 12.34 0.62 -3.78
CA ASP A 15 13.52 1.23 -3.16
C ASP A 15 13.06 2.31 -2.18
N LEU A 16 13.16 1.99 -0.89
CA LEU A 16 12.65 2.82 0.19
C LEU A 16 13.81 3.30 1.06
N GLU A 17 14.05 4.60 1.05
CA GLU A 17 14.95 5.28 1.98
C GLU A 17 14.10 6.11 2.95
N TYR A 18 14.42 6.03 4.25
CA TYR A 18 13.72 6.76 5.30
C TYR A 18 14.66 7.02 6.48
N GLU A 19 14.33 8.04 7.27
CA GLU A 19 15.04 8.41 8.49
C GLU A 19 14.09 8.36 9.69
N VAL A 20 14.50 7.69 10.77
CA VAL A 20 13.79 7.71 12.06
C VAL A 20 14.82 7.97 13.15
N ASN A 21 14.57 8.97 13.99
CA ASN A 21 15.46 9.37 15.10
C ASN A 21 16.92 9.61 14.65
N GLY A 22 17.13 10.23 13.49
CA GLY A 22 18.47 10.50 12.93
C GLY A 22 19.18 9.29 12.32
N VAL A 23 18.52 8.13 12.26
CA VAL A 23 19.06 6.91 11.65
C VAL A 23 18.47 6.72 10.27
N ASN A 24 19.32 6.83 9.25
CA ASN A 24 18.97 6.55 7.87
C ASN A 24 18.96 5.05 7.59
N LYS A 25 17.89 4.56 6.99
CA LYS A 25 17.71 3.17 6.57
C LYS A 25 17.30 3.10 5.11
N ARG A 26 17.65 1.98 4.48
CA ARG A 26 17.24 1.66 3.11
C ARG A 26 16.74 0.23 3.05
N ILE A 27 15.60 0.05 2.40
CA ILE A 27 15.03 -1.27 2.08
C ILE A 27 14.89 -1.36 0.57
N LYS A 28 15.53 -2.39 0.00
CA LYS A 28 15.33 -2.79 -1.39
C LYS A 28 14.49 -4.06 -1.43
N GLY A 29 13.37 -4.00 -2.12
CA GLY A 29 12.51 -5.15 -2.37
C GLY A 29 12.46 -5.44 -3.86
N ASN A 30 12.59 -6.71 -4.25
CA ASN A 30 12.37 -7.14 -5.63
C ASN A 30 11.50 -8.39 -5.65
N LYS A 31 10.56 -8.43 -6.58
CA LYS A 31 9.78 -9.63 -6.84
C LYS A 31 10.56 -10.55 -7.79
N VAL A 32 10.79 -11.79 -7.37
CA VAL A 32 11.45 -12.83 -8.16
C VAL A 32 10.44 -13.95 -8.36
N LYS A 33 9.84 -13.99 -9.55
CA LYS A 33 8.65 -14.81 -9.83
C LYS A 33 7.52 -14.48 -8.85
N ASN A 34 7.22 -15.36 -7.90
CA ASN A 34 6.17 -15.16 -6.90
C ASN A 34 6.71 -14.80 -5.52
N ASP A 35 8.04 -14.80 -5.35
CA ASP A 35 8.70 -14.57 -4.07
C ASP A 35 9.17 -13.12 -3.94
N TRP A 36 9.25 -12.64 -2.70
CA TRP A 36 9.87 -11.37 -2.38
C TRP A 36 11.27 -11.56 -1.82
N GLU A 37 12.23 -10.90 -2.46
CA GLU A 37 13.55 -10.69 -1.92
C GLU A 37 13.61 -9.30 -1.27
N ILE A 38 13.95 -9.25 0.03
CA ILE A 38 14.15 -8.01 0.78
C ILE A 38 15.62 -7.94 1.20
N ASN A 39 16.32 -6.88 0.77
CA ASN A 39 17.74 -6.66 1.04
C ASN A 39 18.63 -7.89 0.74
N GLY A 40 18.34 -8.61 -0.35
CA GLY A 40 19.10 -9.80 -0.76
C GLY A 40 18.65 -11.12 -0.12
N SER A 41 17.61 -11.12 0.71
CA SER A 41 17.07 -12.32 1.36
C SER A 41 15.64 -12.63 0.90
N ILE A 42 15.40 -13.86 0.44
CA ILE A 42 14.04 -14.33 0.11
C ILE A 42 13.27 -14.61 1.41
N ILE A 43 12.05 -14.08 1.51
CA ILE A 43 11.18 -14.27 2.66
C ILE A 43 9.93 -15.04 2.22
N ILE A 44 9.83 -16.30 2.64
CA ILE A 44 8.76 -17.22 2.19
C ILE A 44 7.36 -16.74 2.56
N ASP A 45 7.21 -16.11 3.73
CA ASP A 45 5.92 -15.60 4.21
C ASP A 45 5.35 -14.46 3.36
N PHE A 46 6.19 -13.88 2.49
CA PHE A 46 5.84 -12.76 1.63
C PHE A 46 5.40 -13.22 0.23
N GLN A 47 5.50 -14.52 -0.07
CA GLN A 47 5.14 -15.08 -1.36
C GLN A 47 3.69 -14.75 -1.76
N GLY A 48 3.48 -14.43 -3.04
CA GLY A 48 2.16 -14.20 -3.62
C GLY A 48 1.50 -12.87 -3.24
N ILE A 49 2.24 -11.95 -2.62
CA ILE A 49 1.71 -10.63 -2.27
C ILE A 49 2.02 -9.63 -3.39
N ASP A 50 0.98 -9.01 -3.94
CA ASP A 50 1.09 -8.10 -5.09
C ASP A 50 1.21 -6.63 -4.72
N TYR A 51 0.77 -6.26 -3.51
CA TYR A 51 0.74 -4.87 -3.08
C TYR A 51 1.63 -4.65 -1.85
N ILE A 52 2.07 -3.40 -1.68
CA ILE A 52 2.75 -2.95 -0.47
C ILE A 52 1.91 -1.86 0.19
N ASP A 53 2.11 -1.68 1.49
CA ASP A 53 1.56 -0.56 2.25
C ASP A 53 2.64 0.03 3.16
N ILE A 54 2.78 1.35 3.18
CA ILE A 54 3.83 2.03 3.94
C ILE A 54 3.16 3.04 4.87
N SER A 55 3.30 2.81 6.17
CA SER A 55 2.68 3.57 7.27
C SER A 55 2.68 5.11 7.16
N LEU A 56 3.66 5.71 6.48
CA LEU A 56 3.86 7.16 6.40
C LEU A 56 3.49 7.77 5.04
N THR A 57 2.71 7.08 4.22
CA THR A 57 2.23 7.63 2.95
C THR A 57 0.85 7.07 2.57
N PRO A 58 -0.08 7.90 2.05
CA PRO A 58 -1.35 7.42 1.53
C PRO A 58 -1.22 6.89 0.09
N PHE A 59 -0.06 7.10 -0.56
CA PHE A 59 0.15 6.71 -1.96
C PHE A 59 -0.02 5.21 -2.18
N THR A 60 0.36 4.38 -1.21
CA THR A 60 0.29 2.92 -1.37
C THR A 60 -1.14 2.41 -1.46
N ASN A 61 -2.14 3.14 -0.97
CA ASN A 61 -3.55 2.80 -1.14
C ASN A 61 -4.00 2.90 -2.62
N THR A 62 -3.34 3.71 -3.44
CA THR A 62 -3.62 3.84 -4.88
C THR A 62 -3.37 2.53 -5.63
N LEU A 63 -2.43 1.70 -5.17
CA LEU A 63 -2.08 0.42 -5.81
C LEU A 63 -3.30 -0.52 -5.88
N PRO A 64 -3.92 -0.93 -4.76
CA PRO A 64 -5.11 -1.76 -4.81
C PRO A 64 -6.32 -1.03 -5.40
N ILE A 65 -6.50 0.28 -5.15
CA ILE A 65 -7.63 1.05 -5.68
C ILE A 65 -7.70 0.95 -7.21
N ASN A 66 -6.55 1.06 -7.89
CA ASN A 66 -6.49 0.97 -9.35
C ASN A 66 -6.42 -0.47 -9.88
N SER A 67 -5.89 -1.41 -9.09
CA SER A 67 -5.79 -2.83 -9.50
C SER A 67 -7.13 -3.56 -9.43
N LEU A 68 -7.91 -3.31 -8.38
CA LEU A 68 -9.09 -4.11 -8.05
C LEU A 68 -10.30 -3.85 -8.94
N ASN A 69 -10.36 -2.69 -9.61
CA ASN A 69 -11.45 -2.32 -10.53
C ASN A 69 -12.86 -2.51 -9.94
N LEU A 70 -13.04 -2.23 -8.64
CA LEU A 70 -14.31 -2.43 -7.96
C LEU A 70 -15.42 -1.54 -8.55
N GLU A 71 -16.62 -2.11 -8.66
CA GLU A 71 -17.87 -1.39 -8.86
C GLU A 71 -18.39 -0.81 -7.54
N VAL A 72 -19.23 0.22 -7.61
CA VAL A 72 -19.82 0.81 -6.38
C VAL A 72 -20.68 -0.23 -5.68
N GLY A 73 -20.42 -0.43 -4.38
CA GLY A 73 -21.04 -1.46 -3.55
C GLY A 73 -20.23 -2.74 -3.43
N GLU A 74 -19.17 -2.92 -4.22
CA GLU A 74 -18.27 -4.07 -4.10
C GLU A 74 -17.23 -3.89 -3.01
N SER A 75 -16.80 -5.02 -2.46
CA SER A 75 -15.82 -5.13 -1.39
C SER A 75 -14.92 -6.35 -1.64
N THR A 76 -13.64 -6.21 -1.31
CA THR A 76 -12.70 -7.33 -1.42
C THR A 76 -11.62 -7.24 -0.35
N ASP A 77 -11.19 -8.41 0.11
CA ASP A 77 -10.05 -8.56 0.99
C ASP A 77 -8.79 -8.80 0.17
N ILE A 78 -7.72 -8.09 0.52
CA ILE A 78 -6.40 -8.24 -0.07
C ILE A 78 -5.37 -8.54 1.02
N LYS A 79 -4.21 -9.02 0.58
CA LYS A 79 -3.02 -9.14 1.40
C LYS A 79 -1.97 -8.16 0.88
N VAL A 80 -1.32 -7.43 1.78
CA VAL A 80 -0.27 -6.47 1.44
C VAL A 80 0.98 -6.71 2.28
N LEU A 81 2.16 -6.33 1.77
CA LEU A 81 3.37 -6.21 2.58
C LEU A 81 3.36 -4.84 3.25
N TYR A 82 3.09 -4.84 4.56
CA TYR A 82 3.07 -3.62 5.35
C TYR A 82 4.45 -3.31 5.91
N PHE A 83 4.93 -2.10 5.61
CA PHE A 83 6.17 -1.50 6.08
C PHE A 83 5.83 -0.51 7.20
N ASP A 84 6.02 -0.99 8.43
CA ASP A 84 5.90 -0.19 9.65
C ASP A 84 7.22 0.55 9.88
N ILE A 85 7.29 1.79 9.38
CA ILE A 85 8.50 2.61 9.41
C ILE A 85 8.84 3.03 10.84
N LEU A 86 7.83 3.27 11.66
CA LEU A 86 8.01 3.72 13.03
C LEU A 86 8.52 2.60 13.93
N ASN A 87 8.14 1.35 13.66
CA ASN A 87 8.54 0.18 14.45
C ASN A 87 9.58 -0.71 13.76
N ASP A 88 10.16 -0.29 12.63
CA ASP A 88 11.17 -1.03 11.87
C ASP A 88 10.75 -2.46 11.48
N GLY A 89 9.50 -2.61 11.03
CA GLY A 89 8.89 -3.91 10.75
C GLY A 89 8.40 -4.05 9.32
N ILE A 90 8.53 -5.26 8.76
CA ILE A 90 7.85 -5.65 7.52
C ILE A 90 7.05 -6.91 7.82
N LYS A 91 5.76 -6.89 7.53
CA LYS A 91 4.89 -8.05 7.74
C LYS A 91 3.75 -8.11 6.74
N PRO A 92 3.29 -9.31 6.36
CA PRO A 92 2.03 -9.45 5.65
C PRO A 92 0.87 -9.00 6.56
N VAL A 93 -0.06 -8.22 6.02
CA VAL A 93 -1.32 -7.88 6.70
C VAL A 93 -2.49 -8.03 5.73
N HIS A 94 -3.68 -8.25 6.29
CA HIS A 94 -4.92 -8.27 5.53
C HIS A 94 -5.59 -6.90 5.59
N GLN A 95 -6.12 -6.47 4.45
CA GLN A 95 -6.84 -5.21 4.31
C GLN A 95 -8.11 -5.44 3.51
N ASN A 96 -9.15 -4.67 3.81
CA ASN A 96 -10.39 -4.65 3.03
C ASN A 96 -10.55 -3.30 2.36
N TYR A 97 -10.93 -3.32 1.08
CA TYR A 97 -11.34 -2.14 0.33
C TYR A 97 -12.76 -2.34 -0.16
N SER A 98 -13.62 -1.38 0.17
CA SER A 98 -15.02 -1.34 -0.27
C SER A 98 -15.28 -0.04 -1.02
N LYS A 99 -15.74 -0.09 -2.26
CA LYS A 99 -16.04 1.12 -3.03
C LYS A 99 -17.42 1.64 -2.67
N THR A 100 -17.48 2.75 -1.95
CA THR A 100 -18.75 3.29 -1.43
C THR A 100 -19.37 4.34 -2.35
N ASN A 101 -18.55 4.99 -3.19
CA ASN A 101 -18.98 5.93 -4.22
C ASN A 101 -17.96 5.91 -5.38
N MET A 102 -18.20 6.67 -6.46
CA MET A 102 -17.32 6.72 -7.63
C MET A 102 -15.86 7.05 -7.27
N LEU A 103 -15.65 7.94 -6.30
CA LEU A 103 -14.33 8.44 -5.88
C LEU A 103 -14.08 8.24 -4.38
N THR A 104 -14.76 7.28 -3.76
CA THR A 104 -14.66 7.03 -2.32
C THR A 104 -14.56 5.54 -2.04
N PHE A 105 -13.57 5.17 -1.23
CA PHE A 105 -13.32 3.80 -0.79
C PHE A 105 -13.27 3.76 0.72
N GLN A 106 -14.04 2.87 1.33
CA GLN A 106 -13.86 2.52 2.72
C GLN A 106 -12.73 1.50 2.83
N TYR A 107 -11.68 1.87 3.57
CA TYR A 107 -10.51 1.07 3.89
C TYR A 107 -10.60 0.51 5.30
N LYS A 108 -10.18 -0.75 5.50
CA LYS A 108 -10.07 -1.38 6.83
C LYS A 108 -8.81 -2.23 6.96
N ASN A 109 -8.17 -2.16 8.13
CA ASN A 109 -7.22 -3.19 8.56
C ASN A 109 -7.96 -4.42 9.10
N VAL A 110 -7.40 -5.62 8.88
CA VAL A 110 -7.99 -6.89 9.33
C VAL A 110 -6.99 -7.64 10.22
N PRO A 111 -7.36 -7.97 11.49
CA PRO A 111 -8.63 -7.67 12.15
C PRO A 111 -8.83 -6.16 12.41
N LYS A 112 -10.10 -5.74 12.58
CA LYS A 112 -10.60 -4.35 12.58
C LYS A 112 -10.04 -3.45 13.70
N ASP A 113 -8.77 -3.08 13.59
CA ASP A 113 -8.16 -2.12 14.50
C ASP A 113 -8.31 -0.67 13.99
N PHE A 114 -8.59 -0.50 12.70
CA PHE A 114 -8.70 0.80 12.04
C PHE A 114 -9.57 0.73 10.77
N GLU A 115 -10.40 1.76 10.56
CA GLU A 115 -11.11 2.00 9.31
C GLU A 115 -11.15 3.49 8.96
N ALA A 116 -11.19 3.80 7.66
CA ALA A 116 -11.30 5.17 7.17
C ALA A 116 -11.94 5.22 5.78
N ASP A 117 -12.63 6.32 5.49
CA ASP A 117 -13.14 6.61 4.15
C ASP A 117 -12.08 7.43 3.39
N LEU A 118 -11.49 6.81 2.37
CA LEU A 118 -10.49 7.41 1.49
C LEU A 118 -11.20 8.08 0.32
N GLU A 119 -10.93 9.37 0.11
CA GLU A 119 -11.32 10.06 -1.11
C GLU A 119 -10.17 10.03 -2.10
N VAL A 120 -10.47 9.77 -3.37
CA VAL A 120 -9.48 9.71 -4.45
C VAL A 120 -9.82 10.66 -5.60
N ASP A 121 -8.83 11.00 -6.41
CA ASP A 121 -9.05 11.63 -7.70
C ASP A 121 -9.33 10.61 -8.81
N HIS A 122 -9.54 11.10 -10.04
CA HIS A 122 -9.83 10.26 -11.21
C HIS A 122 -8.69 9.32 -11.61
N LEU A 123 -7.48 9.51 -11.07
CA LEU A 123 -6.33 8.62 -11.26
C LEU A 123 -6.20 7.59 -10.12
N GLY A 124 -7.12 7.59 -9.16
CA GLY A 124 -7.08 6.74 -7.98
C GLY A 124 -6.08 7.22 -6.91
N LEU A 125 -5.55 8.44 -7.02
CA LEU A 125 -4.66 9.00 -6.01
C LEU A 125 -5.47 9.47 -4.81
N VAL A 126 -5.05 9.09 -3.61
CA VAL A 126 -5.70 9.55 -2.37
C VAL A 126 -5.55 11.06 -2.23
N VAL A 127 -6.68 11.77 -2.22
CA VAL A 127 -6.74 13.22 -2.03
C VAL A 127 -7.05 13.60 -0.59
N ASN A 128 -7.80 12.74 0.12
CA ASN A 128 -8.13 12.92 1.52
C ASN A 128 -8.12 11.57 2.23
N TYR A 129 -7.34 11.49 3.31
CA TYR A 129 -7.33 10.40 4.26
C TYR A 129 -7.63 11.02 5.63
N PRO A 130 -8.89 11.00 6.09
CA PRO A 130 -9.34 11.76 7.25
C PRO A 130 -8.47 11.54 8.48
N GLY A 131 -7.99 12.65 9.05
CA GLY A 131 -7.14 12.65 10.26
C GLY A 131 -5.67 12.27 10.04
N LEU A 132 -5.28 11.84 8.84
CA LEU A 132 -3.90 11.40 8.54
C LEU A 132 -3.24 12.20 7.42
N PHE A 133 -3.88 12.34 6.26
CA PHE A 133 -3.29 12.98 5.08
C PHE A 133 -4.29 13.80 4.27
N THR A 134 -3.80 14.88 3.65
CA THR A 134 -4.54 15.67 2.67
C THR A 134 -3.59 16.04 1.54
N LYS A 135 -4.02 15.89 0.29
CA LYS A 135 -3.25 16.30 -0.89
C LYS A 135 -3.22 17.83 -0.98
N VAL A 136 -2.03 18.41 -1.15
CA VAL A 136 -1.83 19.87 -1.12
C VAL A 136 -1.53 20.51 -2.47
N ALA A 137 -1.34 19.70 -3.52
CA ALA A 137 -1.07 20.17 -4.89
C ALA A 137 -1.51 19.13 -5.93
N GLU A 138 -1.85 19.58 -7.14
CA GLU A 138 -2.07 18.70 -8.29
C GLU A 138 -0.75 18.31 -8.98
N ILE A 139 -0.79 17.23 -9.76
CA ILE A 139 0.35 16.70 -10.52
C ILE A 139 0.31 17.28 -11.93
#